data_AF-A0A2E8YRH6-F1
#
_entry.id   AF-A0A2E8YRH6-F1
#
_cell.length_a   1.000
_cell.length_b   1.000
_cell.length_c   1.000
_cell.angle_alpha   90.00
_cell.angle_beta   90.00
_cell.angle_gamma   90.00
#
_symmetry.space_group_name_H-M   'P 1'
#
loop_
_entity.id
_entity.type
_entity.pdbx_description
1 polymer ?
#
loop_
_entity_poly.entity_id
_entity_poly.type
_entity_poly.pdbx_seq_one_letter_code
_entity_poly.pdbx_strand_id
1 'polypeptide(L)' 'MQLSIGDKVEILSAGAYSASYSSVGFNGFPPLKEYYI' A
#
# COMPACT_ATOMS: atom_id res chain seq x y z
N MET A 1 12.10 -15.29 15.12
CA MET A 1 11.44 -15.21 13.80
C MET A 1 11.63 -13.82 13.25
N GLN A 2 12.08 -13.70 12.01
CA GLN A 2 12.43 -12.43 11.37
C GLN A 2 11.82 -12.38 9.97
N LEU A 3 11.48 -11.18 9.51
CA LEU A 3 10.92 -10.98 8.18
C LEU A 3 11.93 -11.38 7.11
N SER A 4 11.41 -11.99 6.04
CA SER A 4 12.16 -12.46 4.90
C SER A 4 11.61 -11.86 3.60
N ILE A 5 12.44 -11.85 2.56
CA ILE A 5 12.02 -11.39 1.24
C ILE A 5 10.87 -12.28 0.75
N GLY A 6 9.78 -11.64 0.30
CA GLY A 6 8.58 -12.33 -0.18
C GLY A 6 7.47 -12.47 0.85
N ASP A 7 7.73 -12.15 2.11
CA ASP A 7 6.68 -12.13 3.14
C ASP A 7 5.63 -11.06 2.83
N LYS A 8 4.35 -11.43 2.95
CA LYS A 8 3.24 -10.49 2.86
C LYS A 8 2.98 -9.87 4.23
N VAL A 9 2.81 -8.56 4.24
CA VAL A 9 2.44 -7.80 5.44
C VAL A 9 1.14 -7.06 5.16
N GLU A 10 0.17 -7.22 6.05
CA GLU A 10 -1.10 -6.51 6.00
C GLU A 10 -1.06 -5.32 6.96
N ILE A 11 -1.34 -4.13 6.43
CA ILE A 11 -1.57 -2.93 7.23
C ILE A 11 -3.07 -2.77 7.40
N LEU A 12 -3.55 -3.06 8.60
CA LEU A 12 -4.98 -3.01 8.93
C LEU A 12 -5.45 -1.56 9.11
N SER A 13 -6.77 -1.34 9.00
CA SER A 13 -7.42 -0.03 9.21
C SER A 13 -6.92 1.10 8.29
N ALA A 14 -6.34 0.78 7.13
CA ALA A 14 -5.81 1.74 6.15
C ALA A 14 -6.88 2.34 5.19
N GLY A 15 -8.15 2.37 5.61
CA GLY A 15 -9.25 2.83 4.75
C GLY A 15 -9.36 4.36 4.62
N ALA A 16 -8.86 5.12 5.59
CA ALA A 16 -8.94 6.57 5.59
C ALA A 16 -7.58 7.19 5.21
N TYR A 17 -7.60 8.19 4.33
CA TYR A 17 -6.44 9.03 3.97
C TYR A 17 -5.16 8.29 3.57
N SER A 18 -5.27 7.04 3.10
CA SER A 18 -4.11 6.26 2.66
C SER A 18 -3.93 6.41 1.15
N ALA A 19 -4.84 5.86 0.34
CA ALA A 19 -4.79 6.01 -1.12
C ALA A 19 -4.88 7.48 -1.54
N SER A 20 -5.82 8.23 -0.95
CA SER A 20 -6.11 9.63 -1.30
C SER A 20 -5.03 10.65 -0.90
N TYR A 21 -4.10 10.29 -0.01
CA TYR A 21 -3.04 11.17 0.46
C TYR A 21 -1.63 10.65 0.13
N SER A 22 -1.54 9.62 -0.70
CA SER A 22 -0.26 9.05 -1.13
C SER A 22 0.42 9.91 -2.22
N SER A 23 1.76 9.94 -2.22
CA SER A 23 2.54 10.62 -3.27
C SER A 23 2.49 9.82 -4.58
N VAL A 24 1.54 10.16 -5.46
CA VAL A 24 1.36 9.48 -6.75
C VAL A 24 2.43 9.89 -7.75
N GLY A 25 3.01 8.94 -8.48
CA GLY A 25 3.97 9.18 -9.57
C GLY A 25 5.39 9.54 -9.12
N PHE A 26 5.64 9.63 -7.81
CA PHE A 26 6.98 9.83 -7.27
C PHE A 26 7.88 8.65 -7.71
N ASN A 27 9.05 8.96 -8.28
CA ASN A 27 9.98 7.99 -8.86
C ASN A 27 9.38 7.06 -9.94
N GLY A 28 8.26 7.45 -10.56
CA GLY A 28 7.59 6.66 -11.60
C GLY A 28 6.79 5.47 -11.08
N PHE A 29 6.54 5.36 -9.77
CA PHE A 29 5.66 4.33 -9.23
C PHE A 29 4.17 4.66 -9.53
N PRO A 30 3.36 3.65 -9.92
CA PRO A 30 1.94 3.84 -10.17
C PRO A 30 1.17 4.09 -8.86
N PRO A 31 -0.09 4.57 -8.93
CA PRO A 31 -0.97 4.67 -7.77
C PRO A 31 -1.16 3.32 -7.04
N LEU A 32 -1.53 3.37 -5.75
CA LEU A 32 -1.95 2.20 -4.99
C LEU A 32 -3.18 1.56 -5.64
N LYS A 33 -3.22 0.23 -5.68
CA LYS A 33 -4.39 -0.51 -6.18
C LYS A 33 -5.47 -0.58 -5.11
N GLU A 34 -6.69 -0.28 -5.50
CA GLU A 34 -7.89 -0.42 -4.67
C GLU A 34 -8.81 -1.48 -5.28
N TYR A 35 -9.42 -2.31 -4.43
CA TYR A 35 -10.37 -3.33 -4.83
C TYR A 35 -11.62 -3.18 -3.95
N TYR A 36 -12.80 -3.20 -4.58
CA TYR A 36 -14.10 -3.08 -3.91
C TYR A 36 -14.88 -4.39 -4.11
N ILE A 37 -15.63 -4.81 -3.08
CA ILE A 37 -16.44 -6.04 -3.08
C ILE A 37 -17.86 -5.71 -3.54
#